data_AF-A0A517SUB1-F1
#
_entry.id   AF-A0A517SUB1-F1
#
_cell.length_a   1.000
_cell.length_b   1.000
_cell.length_c   1.000
_cell.angle_alpha   90.00
_cell.angle_beta   90.00
_cell.angle_gamma   90.00
#
_symmetry.space_group_name_H-M   'P 1'
#
loop_
_entity.id
_entity.type
_entity.pdbx_description
1 polymer ?
#
loop_
_entity_poly.entity_id
_entity_poly.type
_entity_poly.pdbx_seq_one_letter_code
_entity_poly.pdbx_strand_id
1 'polypeptide(L)'
;MQRPTRRVFASLCAASLLASTTSHAAPPSIRNLFGGAKTIADADSLVLEQKDGPWLLLANTYVGTDSKRLAEKTALEIRQDLRMPAFIHKQSFNFTGEAGRDPSTGKTMRYANPHSYEAYAVLVGEYDSPKHKAIESDRAKLAKAQLDIFKNPEEMAKEYNTNTPAATIKTFGAHLFRSRKGRDRNPLANAFITRNPLLKDDYFKRPTVDTFVRQLNEDVDYSLLDAPGNFTVVVRTFSGCSTIEGASNHDKFAPNATRMEIMALMADKMTKALRKKGVEAYQYHDREKSIVTVGTFEQLGESLPDNGFRYAPQIRKLMTDYSALNSPYRHINPGKAGTQYAHHIADIPFDVKPKPVAIPGKR
;
A
#
# COMPACT_ATOMS: atom_id res chain seq x y z
N MET A 1 28.22 -60.72 49.40
CA MET A 1 29.19 -59.69 49.81
C MET A 1 29.90 -59.17 48.58
N GLN A 2 30.11 -57.86 48.52
CA GLN A 2 30.88 -57.09 47.52
C GLN A 2 30.22 -56.80 46.15
N ARG A 3 30.25 -55.50 45.85
CA ARG A 3 29.61 -54.74 44.77
C ARG A 3 30.42 -54.86 43.48
N PRO A 4 29.81 -54.86 42.28
CA PRO A 4 30.53 -54.50 41.08
C PRO A 4 30.52 -52.98 40.91
N THR A 5 31.72 -52.45 40.71
CA THR A 5 32.03 -51.07 40.38
C THR A 5 31.34 -50.63 39.09
N ARG A 6 30.54 -49.57 39.18
CA ARG A 6 30.02 -48.77 38.05
C ARG A 6 31.19 -48.21 37.23
N ARG A 7 31.36 -48.67 35.99
CA ARG A 7 31.98 -47.85 34.94
C ARG A 7 30.86 -47.11 34.23
N VAL A 8 30.76 -45.82 34.54
CA VAL A 8 29.86 -44.87 33.90
C VAL A 8 30.45 -44.57 32.52
N PHE A 9 29.84 -45.12 31.46
CA PHE A 9 29.99 -44.57 30.12
C PHE A 9 29.18 -43.26 30.09
N ALA A 10 29.87 -42.14 30.23
CA ALA A 10 29.30 -40.82 30.00
C ALA A 10 29.18 -40.62 28.48
N SER A 11 28.08 -41.08 27.89
CA SER A 11 27.64 -40.56 26.59
C SER A 11 27.27 -39.10 26.78
N LEU A 12 28.16 -38.20 26.34
CA LEU A 12 27.87 -36.78 26.19
C LEU A 12 26.90 -36.62 25.01
N CYS A 13 25.61 -36.88 25.26
CA CYS A 13 24.56 -36.35 24.40
C CYS A 13 24.51 -34.84 24.65
N ALA A 14 25.26 -34.07 23.88
CA ALA A 14 25.03 -32.64 23.74
C ALA A 14 23.67 -32.45 23.05
N ALA A 15 22.60 -32.50 23.83
CA ALA A 15 21.30 -32.00 23.42
C ALA A 15 21.44 -30.48 23.30
N SER A 16 21.80 -30.02 22.10
CA SER A 16 21.62 -28.63 21.71
C SER A 16 20.12 -28.34 21.77
N LEU A 17 19.67 -27.81 22.91
CA LEU A 17 18.42 -27.09 23.04
C LEU A 17 18.50 -25.92 22.05
N LEU A 18 18.05 -26.17 20.83
CA LEU A 18 17.60 -25.12 19.91
C LEU A 18 16.42 -24.47 20.62
N ALA A 19 16.71 -23.44 21.41
CA ALA A 19 15.73 -22.47 21.82
C ALA A 19 15.21 -21.85 20.53
N SER A 20 14.07 -22.35 20.06
CA SER A 20 13.29 -21.72 19.01
C SER A 20 12.92 -20.33 19.53
N THR A 21 13.74 -19.33 19.21
CA THR A 21 13.33 -17.94 19.34
C THR A 21 12.19 -17.76 18.34
N THR A 22 10.97 -18.00 18.80
CA THR A 22 9.78 -17.54 18.11
C THR A 22 9.90 -16.02 18.09
N SER A 23 10.39 -15.49 16.97
CA SER A 23 10.29 -14.07 16.67
C SER A 23 8.82 -13.74 16.58
N HIS A 24 8.19 -13.48 17.73
CA HIS A 24 6.90 -12.83 17.80
C HIS A 24 7.10 -11.42 17.27
N ALA A 25 6.69 -11.19 16.02
CA ALA A 25 6.55 -9.86 15.48
C ALA A 25 5.67 -9.07 16.46
N ALA A 26 6.20 -7.97 16.98
CA ALA A 26 5.44 -7.11 17.87
C ALA A 26 4.15 -6.69 17.15
N PRO A 27 2.99 -6.72 17.81
CA PRO A 27 1.76 -6.24 17.22
C PRO A 27 1.95 -4.79 16.75
N PRO A 28 1.44 -4.42 15.57
CA PRO A 28 1.64 -3.11 14.98
C PRO A 28 1.16 -2.04 15.95
N SER A 29 2.13 -1.33 16.54
CA SER A 29 1.88 -0.40 17.63
C SER A 29 1.45 0.95 17.04
N ILE A 30 0.22 1.36 17.36
CA ILE A 30 -0.43 2.62 16.90
C ILE A 30 0.38 3.87 17.33
N ARG A 31 1.28 3.74 18.31
CA ARG A 31 2.19 4.80 18.75
C ARG A 31 3.20 5.25 17.68
N ASN A 32 3.51 4.41 16.70
CA ASN A 32 4.46 4.76 15.63
C ASN A 32 3.80 5.53 14.46
N LEU A 33 2.47 5.69 14.46
CA LEU A 33 1.73 6.51 13.49
C LEU A 33 1.67 7.99 13.87
N PHE A 34 2.11 8.35 15.09
CA PHE A 34 2.07 9.71 15.64
C PHE A 34 3.46 10.23 16.06
N GLY A 35 4.53 9.51 15.72
CA GLY A 35 5.89 10.02 15.88
C GLY A 35 6.12 11.16 14.89
N GLY A 36 6.56 12.33 15.38
CA GLY A 36 6.98 13.43 14.52
C GLY A 36 8.02 12.96 13.50
N ALA A 37 8.00 13.58 12.32
CA ALA A 37 8.88 13.25 11.20
C ALA A 37 10.33 13.08 11.66
N LYS A 38 10.85 11.86 11.52
CA LYS A 38 12.28 11.60 11.67
C LYS A 38 12.99 12.29 10.49
N THR A 39 14.08 13.00 10.79
CA THR A 39 14.94 13.63 9.78
C THR A 39 15.37 12.61 8.72
N ILE A 40 15.61 13.02 7.46
CA ILE A 40 16.00 12.15 6.32
C ILE A 40 17.21 11.24 6.64
N ALA A 41 18.05 11.62 7.59
CA ALA A 41 19.17 10.82 8.10
C ALA A 41 18.77 9.63 9.01
N ASP A 42 17.51 9.55 9.41
CA ASP A 42 16.99 8.70 10.50
C ASP A 42 15.86 7.75 10.03
N ALA A 43 15.67 7.61 8.71
CA ALA A 43 14.87 6.53 8.15
C ALA A 43 15.64 5.21 8.34
N ASP A 44 15.27 4.46 9.39
CA ASP A 44 15.94 3.25 9.90
C ASP A 44 16.21 2.15 8.85
N SER A 45 15.60 2.21 7.66
CA SER A 45 15.76 1.23 6.58
C SER A 45 15.80 1.87 5.18
N LEU A 46 16.67 1.34 4.32
CA LEU A 46 16.68 1.59 2.87
C LEU A 46 15.69 0.67 2.14
N VAL A 47 15.21 -0.40 2.77
CA VAL A 47 14.32 -1.38 2.15
C VAL A 47 12.91 -0.80 2.04
N LEU A 48 12.30 -0.96 0.86
CA LEU A 48 10.92 -0.56 0.61
C LEU A 48 9.94 -1.31 1.52
N GLU A 49 8.96 -0.59 2.05
CA GLU A 49 7.84 -1.10 2.83
C GLU A 49 6.49 -0.73 2.19
N GLN A 50 5.42 -1.35 2.67
CA GLN A 50 4.05 -1.05 2.21
C GLN A 50 3.61 0.39 2.54
N LYS A 51 4.24 1.02 3.54
CA LYS A 51 3.91 2.38 4.00
C LYS A 51 4.52 3.49 3.14
N ASP A 52 5.50 3.16 2.29
CA ASP A 52 6.34 4.12 1.55
C ASP A 52 5.66 4.63 0.26
N GLY A 53 4.37 4.98 0.37
CA GLY A 53 3.56 5.50 -0.71
C GLY A 53 3.10 4.43 -1.74
N PRO A 54 1.94 4.65 -2.38
CA PRO A 54 1.43 3.72 -3.40
C PRO A 54 2.09 3.87 -4.77
N TRP A 55 2.60 5.05 -5.11
CA TRP A 55 3.29 5.32 -6.36
C TRP A 55 4.69 5.85 -6.09
N LEU A 56 5.67 5.35 -6.85
CA LEU A 56 7.08 5.72 -6.77
C LEU A 56 7.65 5.95 -8.17
N LEU A 57 8.77 6.64 -8.29
CA LEU A 57 9.57 6.68 -9.51
C LEU A 57 10.58 5.53 -9.48
N LEU A 58 10.52 4.60 -10.44
CA LEU A 58 11.61 3.66 -10.66
C LEU A 58 12.77 4.41 -11.31
N ALA A 59 13.82 4.66 -10.54
CA ALA A 59 14.93 5.51 -10.95
C ALA A 59 16.08 4.72 -11.61
N ASN A 60 16.40 3.55 -11.07
CA ASN A 60 17.37 2.63 -11.68
C ASN A 60 17.15 1.18 -11.22
N THR A 61 17.72 0.22 -11.95
CA THR A 61 17.72 -1.20 -11.57
C THR A 61 19.13 -1.76 -11.73
N TYR A 62 19.61 -2.40 -10.67
CA TYR A 62 20.91 -3.06 -10.62
C TYR A 62 20.75 -4.58 -10.65
N VAL A 63 21.63 -5.26 -11.37
CA VAL A 63 21.69 -6.73 -11.45
C VAL A 63 23.14 -7.17 -11.41
N GLY A 64 23.42 -8.33 -10.81
CA GLY A 64 24.78 -8.87 -10.68
C GLY A 64 25.28 -8.92 -9.24
N THR A 65 26.55 -9.25 -9.06
CA THR A 65 27.14 -9.54 -7.74
C THR A 65 27.14 -8.34 -6.80
N ASP A 66 27.41 -7.14 -7.31
CA ASP A 66 27.45 -5.90 -6.51
C ASP A 66 26.14 -5.12 -6.51
N SER A 67 25.07 -5.68 -7.10
CA SER A 67 23.82 -4.98 -7.36
C SER A 67 23.17 -4.39 -6.10
N LYS A 68 23.18 -5.14 -4.99
CA LYS A 68 22.66 -4.67 -3.71
C LYS A 68 23.40 -3.42 -3.22
N ARG A 69 24.74 -3.49 -3.15
CA ARG A 69 25.59 -2.39 -2.67
C ARG A 69 25.41 -1.13 -3.54
N LEU A 70 25.34 -1.30 -4.86
CA LEU A 70 25.14 -0.20 -5.80
C LEU A 70 23.75 0.44 -5.63
N ALA A 71 22.71 -0.37 -5.45
CA ALA A 71 21.36 0.11 -5.18
C ALA A 71 21.27 0.88 -3.85
N GLU A 72 21.87 0.34 -2.79
CA GLU A 72 21.94 1.00 -1.47
C GLU A 72 22.67 2.34 -1.55
N LYS A 73 23.86 2.37 -2.18
CA LYS A 73 24.63 3.59 -2.38
C LYS A 73 23.87 4.63 -3.20
N THR A 74 23.21 4.21 -4.28
CA THR A 74 22.37 5.11 -5.10
C THR A 74 21.22 5.70 -4.30
N ALA A 75 20.51 4.88 -3.52
CA ALA A 75 19.40 5.34 -2.69
C ALA A 75 19.90 6.32 -1.59
N LEU A 76 21.06 6.06 -1.00
CA LEU A 76 21.68 6.96 -0.03
C LEU A 76 22.07 8.30 -0.65
N GLU A 77 22.73 8.30 -1.81
CA GLU A 77 23.11 9.54 -2.52
C GLU A 77 21.86 10.35 -2.92
N ILE A 78 20.77 9.71 -3.37
CA ILE A 78 19.50 10.40 -3.65
C ILE A 78 18.91 11.05 -2.39
N ARG A 79 18.91 10.33 -1.25
CA ARG A 79 18.42 10.87 0.03
C ARG A 79 19.27 12.05 0.52
N GLN A 80 20.59 11.98 0.34
CA GLN A 80 21.53 12.98 0.83
C GLN A 80 21.56 14.22 -0.07
N ASP A 81 21.75 14.04 -1.37
CA ASP A 81 22.05 15.12 -2.31
C ASP A 81 20.77 15.77 -2.85
N LEU A 82 19.76 14.95 -3.15
CA LEU A 82 18.50 15.42 -3.74
C LEU A 82 17.41 15.67 -2.68
N ARG A 83 17.61 15.23 -1.44
CA ARG A 83 16.64 15.31 -0.35
C ARG A 83 15.30 14.64 -0.70
N MET A 84 15.36 13.54 -1.45
CA MET A 84 14.21 12.77 -1.88
C MET A 84 14.17 11.41 -1.17
N PRO A 85 13.00 10.87 -0.80
CA PRO A 85 12.89 9.52 -0.27
C PRO A 85 13.34 8.56 -1.36
N ALA A 86 14.18 7.60 -1.00
CA ALA A 86 14.62 6.58 -1.92
C ALA A 86 14.70 5.23 -1.21
N PHE A 87 14.28 4.18 -1.88
CA PHE A 87 14.15 2.84 -1.33
C PHE A 87 14.73 1.82 -2.30
N ILE A 88 15.11 0.67 -1.77
CA ILE A 88 15.52 -0.50 -2.55
C ILE A 88 14.45 -1.58 -2.46
N HIS A 89 14.11 -2.18 -3.60
CA HIS A 89 13.26 -3.37 -3.69
C HIS A 89 14.02 -4.50 -4.35
N LYS A 90 14.09 -5.66 -3.67
CA LYS A 90 14.72 -6.87 -4.17
C LYS A 90 13.68 -7.71 -4.93
N GLN A 91 14.00 -8.09 -6.15
CA GLN A 91 13.22 -9.02 -6.96
C GLN A 91 14.09 -10.19 -7.42
N SER A 92 13.67 -11.42 -7.13
CA SER A 92 14.32 -12.63 -7.65
C SER A 92 13.63 -13.08 -8.93
N PHE A 93 14.41 -13.34 -9.96
CA PHE A 93 13.96 -13.86 -11.24
C PHE A 93 14.49 -15.29 -11.42
N ASN A 94 13.60 -16.22 -11.77
CA ASN A 94 13.97 -17.60 -12.01
C ASN A 94 13.41 -18.07 -13.37
N PHE A 95 14.31 -18.27 -14.33
CA PHE A 95 14.01 -18.77 -15.66
C PHE A 95 14.53 -20.20 -15.88
N THR A 96 14.83 -20.97 -14.84
CA THR A 96 15.39 -22.34 -14.98
C THR A 96 14.33 -23.44 -15.11
N GLY A 97 13.05 -23.08 -15.30
CA GLY A 97 11.90 -24.00 -15.27
C GLY A 97 11.02 -24.00 -16.52
N GLU A 98 9.82 -24.57 -16.38
CA GLU A 98 8.79 -24.55 -17.42
C GLU A 98 8.25 -23.12 -17.61
N ALA A 99 8.23 -22.66 -18.86
CA ALA A 99 7.71 -21.34 -19.25
C ALA A 99 6.19 -21.36 -19.54
N GLY A 100 5.53 -22.50 -19.28
CA GLY A 100 4.11 -22.75 -19.55
C GLY A 100 3.91 -23.86 -20.57
N ARG A 101 2.68 -23.99 -21.10
CA ARG A 101 2.34 -24.91 -22.19
C ARG A 101 1.97 -24.12 -23.43
N ASP A 102 2.45 -24.57 -24.58
CA ASP A 102 2.04 -24.04 -25.85
C ASP A 102 0.53 -24.31 -26.04
N PRO A 103 -0.32 -23.28 -26.19
CA PRO A 103 -1.76 -23.46 -26.33
C PRO A 103 -2.15 -24.17 -27.64
N SER A 104 -1.28 -24.20 -28.64
CA SER A 104 -1.54 -24.83 -29.94
C SER A 104 -1.07 -26.29 -30.01
N THR A 105 0.07 -26.62 -29.40
CA THR A 105 0.66 -27.96 -29.46
C THR A 105 0.55 -28.75 -28.15
N GLY A 106 0.14 -28.10 -27.06
CA GLY A 106 0.04 -28.69 -25.72
C GLY A 106 1.38 -29.04 -25.07
N LYS A 107 2.50 -28.81 -25.77
CA LYS A 107 3.84 -29.14 -25.28
C LYS A 107 4.28 -28.16 -24.19
N THR A 108 4.95 -28.68 -23.18
CA THR A 108 5.64 -27.87 -22.17
C THR A 108 6.74 -27.05 -22.83
N MET A 109 6.64 -25.73 -22.70
CA MET A 109 7.68 -24.80 -23.12
C MET A 109 8.71 -24.63 -22.01
N ARG A 110 9.96 -24.43 -22.39
CA ARG A 110 11.06 -24.11 -21.47
C ARG A 110 11.70 -22.81 -21.92
N TYR A 111 12.26 -22.06 -20.98
CA TYR A 111 13.03 -20.87 -21.33
C TYR A 111 14.25 -21.27 -22.16
N ALA A 112 14.43 -20.61 -23.31
CA ALA A 112 15.54 -20.90 -24.23
C ALA A 112 16.90 -20.74 -23.55
N ASN A 113 17.01 -19.82 -22.59
CA ASN A 113 18.21 -19.57 -21.79
C ASN A 113 17.88 -19.71 -20.29
N PRO A 114 18.05 -20.91 -19.70
CA PRO A 114 17.80 -21.14 -18.27
C PRO A 114 18.75 -20.31 -17.41
N HIS A 115 18.22 -19.37 -16.63
CA HIS A 115 19.03 -18.60 -15.68
C HIS A 115 18.18 -18.06 -14.52
N SER A 116 18.77 -17.95 -13.34
CA SER A 116 18.20 -17.20 -12.23
C SER A 116 19.12 -16.03 -11.86
N TYR A 117 18.54 -14.92 -11.41
CA TYR A 117 19.30 -13.78 -10.91
C TYR A 117 18.45 -12.94 -9.95
N GLU A 118 19.11 -12.11 -9.17
CA GLU A 118 18.47 -11.11 -8.30
C GLU A 118 18.65 -9.72 -8.89
N ALA A 119 17.60 -8.90 -8.87
CA ALA A 119 17.64 -7.50 -9.24
C ALA A 119 17.26 -6.63 -8.04
N TYR A 120 17.91 -5.46 -7.95
CA TYR A 120 17.61 -4.44 -6.96
C TYR A 120 17.14 -3.17 -7.67
N ALA A 121 15.87 -2.83 -7.48
CA ALA A 121 15.26 -1.61 -8.00
C ALA A 121 15.46 -0.46 -6.99
N VAL A 122 15.88 0.71 -7.49
CA VAL A 122 15.90 1.96 -6.72
C VAL A 122 14.63 2.74 -7.04
N LEU A 123 13.78 2.91 -6.03
CA LEU A 123 12.49 3.57 -6.11
C LEU A 123 12.56 4.91 -5.36
N VAL A 124 11.99 5.97 -5.91
CA VAL A 124 12.17 7.33 -5.41
C VAL A 124 10.83 8.07 -5.28
N GLY A 125 10.66 8.78 -4.16
CA GLY A 125 9.48 9.57 -3.86
C GLY A 125 8.30 8.74 -3.37
N GLU A 126 7.32 9.41 -2.81
CA GLU A 126 6.11 8.82 -2.26
C GLU A 126 4.91 9.62 -2.78
N TYR A 127 4.19 9.08 -3.76
CA TYR A 127 3.09 9.78 -4.42
C TYR A 127 1.77 9.05 -4.21
N ASP A 128 0.70 9.83 -4.02
CA ASP A 128 -0.66 9.35 -3.81
C ASP A 128 -1.35 8.92 -5.11
N SER A 129 -0.87 9.42 -6.26
CA SER A 129 -1.50 9.29 -7.56
C SER A 129 -0.46 9.25 -8.67
N PRO A 130 -0.72 8.53 -9.78
CA PRO A 130 0.18 8.52 -10.93
C PRO A 130 0.26 9.87 -11.67
N LYS A 131 -0.62 10.82 -11.30
CA LYS A 131 -0.68 12.19 -11.85
C LYS A 131 -0.35 13.26 -10.79
N HIS A 132 0.27 12.87 -9.68
CA HIS A 132 0.69 13.81 -8.64
C HIS A 132 1.59 14.93 -9.21
N LYS A 133 1.33 16.18 -8.81
CA LYS A 133 1.94 17.38 -9.41
C LYS A 133 3.47 17.41 -9.29
N ALA A 134 4.02 16.82 -8.22
CA ALA A 134 5.46 16.81 -7.97
C ALA A 134 6.24 15.83 -8.87
N ILE A 135 5.57 14.85 -9.49
CA ILE A 135 6.24 13.79 -10.26
C ILE A 135 7.11 14.37 -11.38
N GLU A 136 6.59 15.32 -12.15
CA GLU A 136 7.34 15.90 -13.28
C GLU A 136 8.54 16.72 -12.80
N SER A 137 8.39 17.49 -11.72
CA SER A 137 9.51 18.24 -11.14
C SER A 137 10.58 17.32 -10.56
N ASP A 138 10.18 16.25 -9.89
CA ASP A 138 11.07 15.30 -9.23
C ASP A 138 11.79 14.40 -10.23
N ARG A 139 11.09 13.98 -11.28
CA ARG A 139 11.69 13.33 -12.45
C ARG A 139 12.72 14.23 -13.13
N ALA A 140 12.43 15.53 -13.27
CA ALA A 140 13.38 16.49 -13.85
C ALA A 140 14.62 16.71 -12.96
N LYS A 141 14.47 16.71 -11.63
CA LYS A 141 15.60 16.73 -10.68
C LYS A 141 16.45 15.47 -10.83
N LEU A 142 15.82 14.29 -10.80
CA LEU A 142 16.50 13.01 -11.00
C LEU A 142 17.27 12.98 -12.31
N ALA A 143 16.68 13.47 -13.41
CA ALA A 143 17.32 13.48 -14.72
C ALA A 143 18.57 14.38 -14.80
N LYS A 144 18.64 15.43 -13.97
CA LYS A 144 19.78 16.35 -13.92
C LYS A 144 20.82 15.98 -12.85
N ALA A 145 20.50 15.03 -11.97
CA ALA A 145 21.37 14.64 -10.88
C ALA A 145 22.72 14.11 -11.37
N GLN A 146 23.79 14.44 -10.67
CA GLN A 146 25.14 13.94 -10.93
C GLN A 146 25.66 13.26 -9.67
N LEU A 147 25.13 12.07 -9.41
CA LEU A 147 25.49 11.27 -8.25
C LEU A 147 26.92 10.71 -8.40
N ASP A 148 27.66 10.65 -7.30
CA ASP A 148 29.06 10.22 -7.28
C ASP A 148 29.22 8.76 -7.73
N ILE A 149 28.24 7.91 -7.44
CA ILE A 149 28.22 6.52 -7.91
C ILE A 149 28.32 6.39 -9.44
N PHE A 150 27.83 7.39 -10.20
CA PHE A 150 27.87 7.38 -11.65
C PHE A 150 29.14 8.01 -12.24
N LYS A 151 30.00 8.61 -11.42
CA LYS A 151 31.23 9.27 -11.89
C LYS A 151 32.37 8.28 -12.14
N ASN A 152 32.36 7.09 -11.52
CA ASN A 152 33.40 6.08 -11.68
C ASN A 152 33.07 5.11 -12.84
N PRO A 153 33.70 5.24 -14.01
CA PRO A 153 33.36 4.43 -15.17
C PRO A 153 33.72 2.95 -14.98
N GLU A 154 34.73 2.65 -14.16
CA GLU A 154 35.15 1.27 -13.89
C GLU A 154 34.16 0.53 -12.99
N GLU A 155 33.59 1.23 -11.99
CA GLU A 155 32.56 0.66 -11.09
C GLU A 155 31.27 0.38 -11.87
N MET A 156 30.91 1.28 -12.78
CA MET A 156 29.79 1.08 -13.71
C MET A 156 30.11 -0.04 -14.72
N ALA A 157 31.31 -0.08 -15.31
CA ALA A 157 31.73 -1.12 -16.25
C ALA A 157 31.72 -2.53 -15.63
N LYS A 158 32.08 -2.67 -14.34
CA LYS A 158 31.99 -3.95 -13.61
C LYS A 158 30.55 -4.42 -13.46
N GLU A 159 29.60 -3.51 -13.31
CA GLU A 159 28.17 -3.85 -13.38
C GLU A 159 27.79 -4.39 -14.77
N TYR A 160 28.32 -3.79 -15.84
CA TYR A 160 28.06 -4.18 -17.23
C TYR A 160 28.81 -5.44 -17.69
N ASN A 161 29.91 -5.82 -17.03
CA ASN A 161 30.82 -6.90 -17.45
C ASN A 161 30.39 -8.31 -17.02
N THR A 162 29.17 -8.49 -16.52
CA THR A 162 28.68 -9.83 -16.22
C THR A 162 28.17 -10.47 -17.51
N ASN A 163 28.89 -11.47 -18.06
CA ASN A 163 28.49 -12.30 -19.22
C ASN A 163 27.24 -13.17 -18.92
N THR A 164 26.15 -12.52 -18.53
CA THR A 164 24.92 -13.14 -18.05
C THR A 164 23.73 -12.54 -18.81
N PRO A 165 22.61 -13.27 -18.94
CA PRO A 165 21.36 -12.76 -19.49
C PRO A 165 20.84 -11.48 -18.81
N ALA A 166 21.30 -11.18 -17.59
CA ALA A 166 21.08 -9.91 -16.92
C ALA A 166 21.68 -8.71 -17.68
N ALA A 167 22.86 -8.87 -18.28
CA ALA A 167 23.44 -7.87 -19.18
C ALA A 167 22.61 -7.75 -20.47
N THR A 168 21.96 -8.82 -20.93
CA THR A 168 20.99 -8.78 -22.04
C THR A 168 19.71 -8.00 -21.67
N ILE A 169 19.22 -8.15 -20.44
CA ILE A 169 18.03 -7.43 -19.96
C ILE A 169 18.34 -5.95 -19.70
N LYS A 170 19.54 -5.63 -19.19
CA LYS A 170 19.99 -4.24 -19.05
C LYS A 170 20.35 -3.62 -20.40
N THR A 171 20.91 -4.36 -21.36
CA THR A 171 21.06 -3.85 -22.73
C THR A 171 19.71 -3.69 -23.41
N PHE A 172 18.72 -4.56 -23.17
CA PHE A 172 17.35 -4.38 -23.67
C PHE A 172 16.68 -3.16 -23.04
N GLY A 173 16.78 -2.98 -21.72
CA GLY A 173 16.33 -1.77 -21.02
C GLY A 173 17.05 -0.52 -21.54
N ALA A 174 18.38 -0.53 -21.60
CA ALA A 174 19.17 0.58 -22.14
C ALA A 174 18.88 0.83 -23.63
N HIS A 175 18.47 -0.18 -24.41
CA HIS A 175 18.09 -0.04 -25.81
C HIS A 175 16.66 0.51 -25.98
N LEU A 176 15.73 0.08 -25.12
CA LEU A 176 14.36 0.61 -25.01
C LEU A 176 14.36 2.06 -24.52
N PHE A 177 15.35 2.43 -23.70
CA PHE A 177 15.55 3.76 -23.12
C PHE A 177 16.69 4.57 -23.78
N ARG A 178 17.24 4.09 -24.91
CA ARG A 178 18.23 4.81 -25.73
C ARG A 178 17.51 5.81 -26.63
N SER A 179 17.61 7.10 -26.31
CA SER A 179 17.25 8.16 -27.24
C SER A 179 18.30 8.27 -28.35
N ARG A 180 17.84 8.50 -29.59
CA ARG A 180 18.59 8.52 -30.87
C ARG A 180 19.74 9.55 -30.98
N LYS A 181 20.17 10.22 -29.89
CA LYS A 181 21.24 11.23 -29.91
C LYS A 181 22.25 10.95 -28.80
N GLY A 182 23.46 10.57 -29.21
CA GLY A 182 24.61 10.22 -28.35
C GLY A 182 25.09 11.34 -27.44
N ARG A 183 24.41 11.52 -26.30
CA ARG A 183 24.96 12.19 -25.12
C ARG A 183 24.90 11.20 -23.98
N ASP A 184 25.97 11.11 -23.20
CA ASP A 184 26.02 10.42 -21.91
C ASP A 184 24.92 10.99 -21.01
N ARG A 185 23.75 10.35 -21.03
CA ARG A 185 22.64 10.74 -20.18
C ARG A 185 22.78 10.00 -18.86
N ASN A 186 22.68 10.78 -17.79
CA ASN A 186 22.51 10.31 -16.42
C ASN A 186 21.54 9.10 -16.36
N PRO A 187 21.93 7.97 -15.75
CA PRO A 187 21.10 6.77 -15.63
C PRO A 187 19.70 7.02 -15.07
N LEU A 188 19.54 8.05 -14.22
CA LEU A 188 18.26 8.42 -13.60
C LEU A 188 17.33 9.23 -14.54
N ALA A 189 17.80 9.66 -15.71
CA ALA A 189 17.03 10.48 -16.64
C ALA A 189 15.82 9.78 -17.25
N ASN A 190 15.80 8.45 -17.21
CA ASN A 190 14.70 7.64 -17.69
C ASN A 190 13.78 7.16 -16.57
N ALA A 191 13.90 7.74 -15.37
CA ALA A 191 13.01 7.41 -14.27
C ALA A 191 11.55 7.52 -14.71
N PHE A 192 10.72 6.55 -14.35
CA PHE A 192 9.31 6.51 -14.71
C PHE A 192 8.46 6.08 -13.53
N ILE A 193 7.19 6.46 -13.56
CA ILE A 193 6.28 6.14 -12.48
C ILE A 193 5.89 4.66 -12.46
N THR A 194 5.92 4.07 -11.28
CA THR A 194 5.51 2.69 -11.01
C THR A 194 4.71 2.62 -9.72
N ARG A 195 4.03 1.49 -9.52
CA ARG A 195 3.35 1.14 -8.27
C ARG A 195 4.35 0.67 -7.23
N ASN A 196 4.00 0.79 -5.97
CA ASN A 196 4.67 0.06 -4.91
C ASN A 196 4.44 -1.47 -5.10
N PRO A 197 5.48 -2.26 -5.42
CA PRO A 197 5.34 -3.69 -5.70
C PRO A 197 4.89 -4.51 -4.48
N LEU A 198 4.96 -3.96 -3.27
CA LEU A 198 4.50 -4.63 -2.05
C LEU A 198 2.98 -4.46 -1.82
N LEU A 199 2.34 -3.56 -2.56
CA LEU A 199 0.89 -3.41 -2.54
C LEU A 199 0.25 -4.34 -3.57
N LYS A 200 -0.81 -5.04 -3.15
CA LYS A 200 -1.57 -5.94 -4.04
C LYS A 200 -2.20 -5.16 -5.19
N ASP A 201 -2.35 -5.78 -6.35
CA ASP A 201 -2.95 -5.14 -7.53
C ASP A 201 -4.36 -4.58 -7.27
N ASP A 202 -5.12 -5.21 -6.38
CA ASP A 202 -6.47 -4.76 -6.02
C ASP A 202 -6.47 -3.41 -5.31
N TYR A 203 -5.36 -3.00 -4.68
CA TYR A 203 -5.19 -1.66 -4.12
C TYR A 203 -5.29 -0.57 -5.20
N PHE A 204 -4.78 -0.86 -6.40
CA PHE A 204 -4.68 0.11 -7.51
C PHE A 204 -5.87 0.07 -8.47
N LYS A 205 -6.74 -0.95 -8.33
CA LYS A 205 -7.97 -1.01 -9.09
C LYS A 205 -8.99 -0.09 -8.43
N ARG A 206 -9.44 0.94 -9.16
CA ARG A 206 -10.73 1.55 -8.82
C ARG A 206 -11.78 0.46 -8.92
N PRO A 207 -12.71 0.32 -7.96
CA PRO A 207 -13.77 -0.67 -8.05
C PRO A 207 -14.55 -0.42 -9.34
N THR A 208 -14.39 -1.29 -10.34
CA THR A 208 -15.27 -1.33 -11.50
C THR A 208 -16.61 -1.82 -11.01
N VAL A 209 -17.62 -0.95 -11.12
CA VAL A 209 -18.98 -1.28 -10.71
C VAL A 209 -19.54 -2.25 -11.73
N ASP A 210 -19.74 -3.50 -11.30
CA ASP A 210 -20.45 -4.51 -12.08
C ASP A 210 -21.92 -4.08 -12.29
N THR A 211 -22.50 -4.48 -13.42
CA THR A 211 -23.92 -4.40 -13.76
C THR A 211 -24.86 -4.68 -12.59
N PHE A 212 -24.64 -5.75 -11.82
CA PHE A 212 -25.49 -6.05 -10.66
C PHE A 212 -25.41 -4.96 -9.58
N VAL A 213 -24.20 -4.51 -9.27
CA VAL A 213 -23.99 -3.44 -8.28
C VAL A 213 -24.54 -2.12 -8.80
N ARG A 214 -24.46 -1.85 -10.10
CA ARG A 214 -25.08 -0.67 -10.69
C ARG A 214 -26.60 -0.71 -10.52
N GLN A 215 -27.25 -1.84 -10.80
CA GLN A 215 -28.69 -2.02 -10.59
C GLN A 215 -29.10 -1.81 -9.13
N LEU A 216 -28.28 -2.23 -8.16
CA LEU A 216 -28.54 -1.96 -6.73
C LEU A 216 -28.53 -0.47 -6.36
N ASN A 217 -27.99 0.40 -7.21
CA ASN A 217 -27.81 1.83 -6.96
C ASN A 217 -28.51 2.73 -7.99
N GLU A 218 -29.24 2.18 -8.97
CA GLU A 218 -29.87 2.93 -10.07
C GLU A 218 -31.08 3.77 -9.57
N ASP A 219 -31.91 3.21 -8.69
CA ASP A 219 -33.13 3.86 -8.19
C ASP A 219 -32.98 4.43 -6.77
N VAL A 220 -31.76 4.82 -6.40
CA VAL A 220 -31.42 5.20 -5.02
C VAL A 220 -31.16 6.71 -4.93
N ASP A 221 -31.89 7.38 -4.03
CA ASP A 221 -31.67 8.80 -3.74
C ASP A 221 -30.24 9.05 -3.26
N TYR A 222 -29.57 10.05 -3.84
CA TYR A 222 -28.19 10.42 -3.49
C TYR A 222 -27.21 9.24 -3.63
N SER A 223 -27.28 8.51 -4.74
CA SER A 223 -26.32 7.46 -5.09
C SER A 223 -24.90 7.99 -5.17
N LEU A 224 -23.95 7.27 -4.56
CA LEU A 224 -22.52 7.60 -4.63
C LEU A 224 -21.99 7.50 -6.07
N LEU A 225 -22.64 6.71 -6.93
CA LEU A 225 -22.26 6.59 -8.34
C LEU A 225 -22.41 7.92 -9.10
N ASP A 226 -23.31 8.80 -8.64
CA ASP A 226 -23.57 10.11 -9.24
C ASP A 226 -22.78 11.25 -8.57
N ALA A 227 -22.02 10.95 -7.51
CA ALA A 227 -21.35 11.95 -6.70
C ALA A 227 -20.24 12.70 -7.49
N PRO A 228 -20.16 14.05 -7.40
CA PRO A 228 -19.19 14.85 -8.13
C PRO A 228 -17.81 14.85 -7.44
N GLY A 229 -16.95 13.86 -7.70
CA GLY A 229 -15.54 13.95 -7.31
C GLY A 229 -14.75 12.67 -7.59
N ASN A 230 -13.53 12.60 -7.06
CA ASN A 230 -12.70 11.39 -7.12
C ASN A 230 -12.68 10.61 -5.80
N PHE A 231 -12.90 11.30 -4.67
CA PHE A 231 -12.85 10.73 -3.32
C PHE A 231 -14.03 11.20 -2.47
N THR A 232 -14.38 10.39 -1.47
CA THR A 232 -15.39 10.70 -0.45
C THR A 232 -14.99 10.09 0.89
N VAL A 233 -15.62 10.46 2.01
CA VAL A 233 -15.37 9.86 3.32
C VAL A 233 -16.50 8.94 3.73
N VAL A 234 -16.22 7.65 3.92
CA VAL A 234 -17.18 6.69 4.50
C VAL A 234 -17.36 7.00 5.97
N VAL A 235 -18.59 7.33 6.36
CA VAL A 235 -18.96 7.64 7.75
C VAL A 235 -19.76 6.52 8.41
N ARG A 236 -20.31 5.59 7.63
CA ARG A 236 -20.98 4.40 8.16
C ARG A 236 -20.90 3.23 7.19
N THR A 237 -20.64 2.05 7.74
CA THR A 237 -20.71 0.77 7.03
C THR A 237 -21.77 -0.13 7.67
N PHE A 238 -22.75 -0.54 6.89
CA PHE A 238 -23.75 -1.54 7.23
C PHE A 238 -23.37 -2.85 6.55
N SER A 239 -22.68 -3.73 7.27
CA SER A 239 -22.27 -5.05 6.79
C SER A 239 -22.86 -6.15 7.67
N GLY A 240 -23.03 -7.35 7.10
CA GLY A 240 -23.68 -8.49 7.73
C GLY A 240 -22.93 -9.19 8.88
N CYS A 241 -21.72 -8.73 9.21
CA CYS A 241 -21.00 -9.19 10.41
C CYS A 241 -20.04 -8.09 10.90
N SER A 242 -20.19 -7.76 12.19
CA SER A 242 -19.20 -7.16 13.11
C SER A 242 -18.12 -6.23 12.51
N THR A 243 -18.30 -4.93 12.66
CA THR A 243 -17.19 -3.94 12.71
C THR A 243 -16.35 -4.06 14.00
N ILE A 244 -16.36 -5.23 14.66
CA ILE A 244 -15.60 -5.54 15.88
C ILE A 244 -14.64 -6.68 15.52
N GLU A 245 -13.34 -6.38 15.49
CA GLU A 245 -12.29 -7.40 15.45
C GLU A 245 -12.47 -8.36 16.63
N GLY A 246 -12.75 -9.64 16.36
CA GLY A 246 -12.96 -10.68 17.38
C GLY A 246 -14.32 -11.40 17.36
N ALA A 247 -15.23 -11.06 16.44
CA ALA A 247 -16.48 -11.82 16.31
C ALA A 247 -16.25 -13.21 15.70
N SER A 248 -16.68 -14.25 16.41
CA SER A 248 -16.34 -15.65 16.18
C SER A 248 -16.98 -16.32 14.95
N ASN A 249 -17.60 -15.58 14.02
CA ASN A 249 -18.41 -16.17 12.94
C ASN A 249 -18.29 -15.45 11.57
N HIS A 250 -17.09 -15.02 11.19
CA HIS A 250 -16.88 -14.46 9.84
C HIS A 250 -17.09 -15.50 8.71
N ASP A 251 -16.70 -16.76 8.94
CA ASP A 251 -16.72 -17.83 7.92
C ASP A 251 -18.10 -18.51 7.70
N LYS A 252 -19.12 -18.17 8.50
CA LYS A 252 -20.48 -18.77 8.40
C LYS A 252 -21.51 -17.83 7.79
N PHE A 253 -21.06 -16.80 7.08
CA PHE A 253 -21.93 -15.78 6.53
C PHE A 253 -22.60 -16.23 5.23
N ALA A 254 -23.91 -16.51 5.29
CA ALA A 254 -24.76 -16.61 4.13
C ALA A 254 -25.54 -15.29 3.97
N PRO A 255 -25.46 -14.59 2.82
CA PRO A 255 -26.30 -13.44 2.53
C PRO A 255 -27.78 -13.77 2.73
N ASN A 256 -28.50 -12.97 3.51
CA ASN A 256 -29.94 -13.08 3.70
C ASN A 256 -30.58 -11.80 3.13
N ALA A 257 -31.50 -11.96 2.17
CA ALA A 257 -32.17 -10.87 1.46
C ALA A 257 -32.80 -9.84 2.43
N THR A 258 -33.49 -10.30 3.48
CA THR A 258 -34.12 -9.43 4.48
C THR A 258 -33.08 -8.57 5.22
N ARG A 259 -31.88 -9.10 5.48
CA ARG A 259 -30.82 -8.33 6.15
C ARG A 259 -30.21 -7.27 5.23
N MET A 260 -29.99 -7.60 3.95
CA MET A 260 -29.49 -6.65 2.97
C MET A 260 -30.47 -5.51 2.75
N GLU A 261 -31.76 -5.82 2.70
CA GLU A 261 -32.84 -4.83 2.62
C GLU A 261 -32.84 -3.90 3.84
N ILE A 262 -32.71 -4.45 5.06
CA ILE A 262 -32.58 -3.63 6.29
C ILE A 262 -31.34 -2.72 6.22
N MET A 263 -30.20 -3.20 5.71
CA MET A 263 -28.99 -2.37 5.57
C MET A 263 -29.20 -1.23 4.58
N ALA A 264 -29.86 -1.51 3.46
CA ALA A 264 -30.19 -0.49 2.47
C ALA A 264 -31.14 0.57 3.06
N LEU A 265 -32.20 0.15 3.76
CA LEU A 265 -33.13 1.05 4.45
C LEU A 265 -32.44 1.91 5.52
N MET A 266 -31.49 1.35 6.28
CA MET A 266 -30.73 2.09 7.28
C MET A 266 -29.77 3.10 6.64
N ALA A 267 -29.11 2.72 5.54
CA ALA A 267 -28.27 3.64 4.78
C ALA A 267 -29.09 4.80 4.18
N ASP A 268 -30.29 4.50 3.66
CA ASP A 268 -31.21 5.51 3.13
C ASP A 268 -31.68 6.47 4.22
N LYS A 269 -32.16 5.92 5.35
CA LYS A 269 -32.59 6.70 6.51
C LYS A 269 -31.47 7.64 6.99
N MET A 270 -30.24 7.13 7.09
CA MET A 270 -29.09 7.92 7.54
C MET A 270 -28.70 9.00 6.53
N THR A 271 -28.67 8.67 5.24
CA THR A 271 -28.33 9.59 4.16
C THR A 271 -29.35 10.73 4.07
N LYS A 272 -30.64 10.42 4.12
CA LYS A 272 -31.72 11.43 4.15
C LYS A 272 -31.65 12.31 5.40
N ALA A 273 -31.32 11.73 6.57
CA ALA A 273 -31.15 12.51 7.79
C ALA A 273 -29.96 13.48 7.71
N LEU A 274 -28.84 13.06 7.10
CA LEU A 274 -27.68 13.92 6.84
C LEU A 274 -28.03 15.04 5.84
N ARG A 275 -28.67 14.69 4.72
CA ARG A 275 -29.10 15.65 3.69
C ARG A 275 -30.09 16.68 4.23
N LYS A 276 -31.01 16.28 5.11
CA LYS A 276 -31.93 17.21 5.80
C LYS A 276 -31.19 18.24 6.68
N LYS A 277 -29.99 17.91 7.18
CA LYS A 277 -29.12 18.85 7.90
C LYS A 277 -28.20 19.67 6.97
N GLY A 278 -28.40 19.61 5.65
CA GLY A 278 -27.58 20.30 4.66
C GLY A 278 -26.21 19.67 4.43
N VAL A 279 -25.98 18.44 4.91
CA VAL A 279 -24.72 17.71 4.70
C VAL A 279 -24.74 17.06 3.33
N GLU A 280 -23.67 17.25 2.55
CA GLU A 280 -23.47 16.51 1.30
C GLU A 280 -23.16 15.04 1.62
N ALA A 281 -24.16 14.15 1.54
CA ALA A 281 -24.02 12.74 1.86
C ALA A 281 -24.54 11.82 0.74
N TYR A 282 -23.89 10.67 0.55
CA TYR A 282 -24.28 9.69 -0.46
C TYR A 282 -24.38 8.29 0.13
N GLN A 283 -25.21 7.46 -0.47
CA GLN A 283 -25.28 6.04 -0.17
C GLN A 283 -24.78 5.18 -1.33
N TYR A 284 -24.24 4.02 -0.98
CA TYR A 284 -23.78 3.04 -1.95
C TYR A 284 -24.07 1.64 -1.43
N HIS A 285 -24.67 0.82 -2.27
CA HIS A 285 -25.00 -0.56 -1.98
C HIS A 285 -24.10 -1.49 -2.81
N ASP A 286 -23.57 -2.51 -2.16
CA ASP A 286 -22.77 -3.56 -2.77
C ASP A 286 -23.40 -4.92 -2.45
N ARG A 287 -22.84 -5.99 -3.01
CA ARG A 287 -23.29 -7.38 -2.80
C ARG A 287 -23.33 -7.80 -1.33
N GLU A 288 -22.52 -7.19 -0.48
CA GLU A 288 -22.32 -7.63 0.92
C GLU A 288 -22.65 -6.57 1.97
N LYS A 289 -22.77 -5.30 1.56
CA LYS A 289 -22.86 -4.18 2.49
C LYS A 289 -23.48 -2.95 1.84
N SER A 290 -24.01 -2.07 2.68
CA SER A 290 -24.35 -0.69 2.31
C SER A 290 -23.44 0.26 3.06
N ILE A 291 -23.03 1.37 2.43
CA ILE A 291 -22.22 2.40 3.06
C ILE A 291 -22.88 3.76 2.90
N VAL A 292 -22.60 4.65 3.85
CA VAL A 292 -22.96 6.07 3.78
C VAL A 292 -21.67 6.88 3.84
N THR A 293 -21.59 7.85 2.95
CA THR A 293 -20.41 8.69 2.74
C THR A 293 -20.77 10.17 2.83
N VAL A 294 -19.78 11.00 3.13
CA VAL A 294 -19.94 12.46 3.27
C VAL A 294 -18.85 13.18 2.48
N GLY A 295 -19.28 14.20 1.74
CA GLY A 295 -18.45 15.09 0.95
C GLY A 295 -17.90 14.46 -0.32
N THR A 296 -17.51 15.30 -1.26
CA THR A 296 -16.78 14.91 -2.46
C THR A 296 -15.51 15.74 -2.64
N PHE A 297 -14.44 15.08 -3.10
CA PHE A 297 -13.13 15.69 -3.20
C PHE A 297 -12.42 15.26 -4.48
N GLU A 298 -11.80 16.21 -5.16
CA GLU A 298 -10.97 15.93 -6.34
C GLU A 298 -9.62 15.30 -5.95
N GLN A 299 -9.08 15.67 -4.80
CA GLN A 299 -7.79 15.23 -4.29
C GLN A 299 -7.93 14.67 -2.88
N LEU A 300 -7.18 13.60 -2.59
CA LEU A 300 -7.19 12.96 -1.28
C LEU A 300 -6.37 13.76 -0.24
N GLY A 301 -5.34 14.46 -0.70
CA GLY A 301 -4.44 15.22 0.14
C GLY A 301 -3.27 15.80 -0.64
N GLU A 302 -2.22 16.17 0.08
CA GLU A 302 -1.02 16.79 -0.45
C GLU A 302 0.21 16.04 0.06
N SER A 303 1.21 15.85 -0.81
CA SER A 303 2.56 15.53 -0.38
C SER A 303 3.20 16.77 0.26
N LEU A 304 3.77 16.59 1.44
CA LEU A 304 4.46 17.60 2.21
C LEU A 304 5.91 17.79 1.73
N PRO A 305 6.58 18.91 2.08
CA PRO A 305 7.98 19.16 1.72
C PRO A 305 8.98 18.13 2.29
N ASP A 306 8.58 17.38 3.31
CA ASP A 306 9.32 16.26 3.91
C ASP A 306 8.96 14.90 3.28
N ASN A 307 8.15 14.91 2.21
CA ASN A 307 7.58 13.75 1.51
C ASN A 307 6.57 12.91 2.30
N GLY A 308 6.08 13.39 3.45
CA GLY A 308 4.92 12.80 4.11
C GLY A 308 3.63 13.07 3.33
N PHE A 309 2.65 12.18 3.44
CA PHE A 309 1.30 12.43 2.90
C PHE A 309 0.38 13.00 3.98
N ARG A 310 -0.30 14.09 3.65
CA ARG A 310 -1.31 14.69 4.52
C ARG A 310 -2.65 14.74 3.81
N TYR A 311 -3.65 14.02 4.35
CA TYR A 311 -5.03 14.17 3.91
C TYR A 311 -5.45 15.64 3.89
N ALA A 312 -6.27 16.00 2.90
CA ALA A 312 -6.81 17.35 2.80
C ALA A 312 -7.45 17.77 4.13
N PRO A 313 -7.24 19.01 4.62
CA PRO A 313 -7.77 19.45 5.90
C PRO A 313 -9.26 19.19 6.08
N GLN A 314 -10.03 19.33 5.00
CA GLN A 314 -11.48 19.07 4.96
C GLN A 314 -11.79 17.58 5.18
N ILE A 315 -11.05 16.67 4.56
CA ILE A 315 -11.21 15.21 4.74
C ILE A 315 -10.91 14.82 6.18
N ARG A 316 -9.80 15.31 6.75
CA ARG A 316 -9.44 15.06 8.16
C ARG A 316 -10.50 15.56 9.13
N LYS A 317 -11.05 16.75 8.84
CA LYS A 317 -12.14 17.33 9.63
C LYS A 317 -13.37 16.42 9.59
N LEU A 318 -13.80 15.98 8.42
CA LEU A 318 -14.93 15.04 8.29
C LEU A 318 -14.68 13.72 9.04
N MET A 319 -13.48 13.14 8.93
CA MET A 319 -13.14 11.91 9.64
C MET A 319 -13.25 12.06 11.16
N THR A 320 -12.90 13.24 11.67
CA THR A 320 -12.99 13.55 13.11
C THR A 320 -14.44 13.83 13.51
N ASP A 321 -15.12 14.71 12.76
CA ASP A 321 -16.49 15.15 13.01
C ASP A 321 -17.47 13.97 13.01
N TYR A 322 -17.34 13.07 12.04
CA TYR A 322 -18.23 11.93 11.85
C TYR A 322 -17.69 10.64 12.47
N SER A 323 -16.73 10.70 13.40
CA SER A 323 -16.36 9.53 14.18
C SER A 323 -17.41 9.26 15.26
N ALA A 324 -17.76 7.98 15.46
CA ALA A 324 -18.61 7.54 16.57
C ALA A 324 -18.09 7.99 17.95
N LEU A 325 -16.79 8.22 18.08
CA LEU A 325 -16.17 8.64 19.34
C LEU A 325 -16.29 10.15 19.58
N ASN A 326 -16.59 10.93 18.55
CA ASN A 326 -16.73 12.39 18.63
C ASN A 326 -18.17 12.80 18.96
N SER A 327 -18.69 12.32 20.10
CA SER A 327 -20.06 12.57 20.50
C SER A 327 -20.23 13.92 21.20
N PRO A 328 -21.15 14.79 20.73
CA PRO A 328 -21.50 16.01 21.45
C PRO A 328 -22.37 15.73 22.69
N TYR A 329 -22.94 14.53 22.82
CA TYR A 329 -23.84 14.15 23.90
C TYR A 329 -23.06 13.53 25.07
N ARG A 330 -22.56 14.38 25.98
CA ARG A 330 -22.06 13.94 27.30
C ARG A 330 -23.21 13.92 28.29
N HIS A 331 -23.71 12.72 28.62
CA HIS A 331 -24.51 12.57 29.83
C HIS A 331 -23.60 12.12 30.99
N ILE A 332 -23.42 13.00 31.96
CA ILE A 332 -22.85 12.66 33.27
C ILE A 332 -24.00 12.12 34.11
N ASN A 333 -24.09 10.80 34.28
CA ASN A 333 -24.99 10.23 35.27
C ASN A 333 -24.29 10.27 36.64
N PRO A 334 -24.84 10.95 37.66
CA PRO A 334 -24.28 10.90 39.00
C PRO A 334 -24.42 9.47 39.53
N GLY A 335 -23.29 8.78 39.77
CA GLY A 335 -23.26 7.44 40.38
C GLY A 335 -23.02 6.24 39.45
N LYS A 336 -22.91 6.44 38.13
CA LYS A 336 -22.38 5.41 37.20
C LYS A 336 -21.31 6.06 36.34
N ALA A 337 -20.12 5.46 36.30
CA ALA A 337 -19.03 5.92 35.42
C ALA A 337 -19.58 6.20 34.00
N GLY A 338 -19.39 7.44 33.54
CA GLY A 338 -20.15 8.05 32.44
C GLY A 338 -20.28 7.17 31.21
N THR A 339 -21.51 6.80 30.86
CA THR A 339 -21.81 6.12 29.59
C THR A 339 -21.89 7.18 28.50
N GLN A 340 -20.86 7.28 27.67
CA GLN A 340 -20.84 8.17 26.50
C GLN A 340 -21.65 7.51 25.37
N TYR A 341 -22.69 8.19 24.89
CA TYR A 341 -23.40 7.74 23.69
C TYR A 341 -22.51 7.96 22.47
N ALA A 342 -22.46 6.99 21.56
CA ALA A 342 -21.74 7.15 20.30
C ALA A 342 -22.33 8.31 19.49
N HIS A 343 -21.51 9.06 18.78
CA HIS A 343 -21.99 10.08 17.85
C HIS A 343 -22.85 9.40 16.78
N HIS A 344 -24.06 9.92 16.60
CA HIS A 344 -25.08 9.28 15.77
C HIS A 344 -25.97 10.31 15.08
N ILE A 345 -26.69 9.84 14.07
CA ILE A 345 -27.78 10.58 13.44
C ILE A 345 -28.95 9.63 13.16
N ALA A 346 -30.18 10.06 13.44
CA ALA A 346 -31.38 9.24 13.30
C ALA A 346 -31.28 7.87 14.04
N ASP A 347 -30.67 7.90 15.23
CA ASP A 347 -30.36 6.73 16.08
C ASP A 347 -29.41 5.70 15.46
N ILE A 348 -28.71 6.09 14.39
CA ILE A 348 -27.69 5.28 13.74
C ILE A 348 -26.30 5.86 14.08
N PRO A 349 -25.45 5.12 14.81
CA PRO A 349 -24.11 5.59 15.12
C PRO A 349 -23.24 5.61 13.87
N PHE A 350 -22.29 6.55 13.81
CA PHE A 350 -21.26 6.54 12.78
C PHE A 350 -20.27 5.38 12.98
N ASP A 351 -19.35 5.20 12.04
CA ASP A 351 -18.20 4.31 12.22
C ASP A 351 -17.19 4.92 13.20
N VAL A 352 -16.49 4.07 13.96
CA VAL A 352 -15.45 4.51 14.90
C VAL A 352 -14.32 5.23 14.16
N LYS A 353 -13.97 4.70 12.97
CA LYS A 353 -12.89 5.21 12.12
C LYS A 353 -13.45 5.47 10.71
N PRO A 354 -14.05 6.65 10.46
CA PRO A 354 -14.39 7.05 9.11
C PRO A 354 -13.15 7.04 8.22
N LYS A 355 -13.31 6.66 6.95
CA LYS A 355 -12.16 6.48 6.04
C LYS A 355 -12.44 7.09 4.68
N PRO A 356 -11.46 7.79 4.08
CA PRO A 356 -11.61 8.23 2.71
C PRO A 356 -11.49 7.04 1.75
N VAL A 357 -12.31 7.05 0.70
CA VAL A 357 -12.32 6.05 -0.37
C VAL A 357 -12.43 6.73 -1.72
N ALA A 358 -11.98 6.06 -2.78
CA ALA A 358 -12.26 6.49 -4.14
C ALA A 358 -13.74 6.28 -4.48
N ILE A 359 -14.33 7.22 -5.21
CA ILE A 359 -15.70 7.10 -5.73
C ILE A 359 -15.70 6.04 -6.84
N PRO A 360 -16.55 4.99 -6.76
CA PRO A 360 -16.60 3.93 -7.77
C PRO A 360 -17.04 4.44 -9.16
N GLY A 361 -16.60 3.77 -10.23
CA GLY A 361 -17.18 3.96 -11.57
C GLY A 361 -16.71 5.17 -12.39
N LYS A 362 -15.94 6.12 -11.84
CA LYS A 362 -15.37 7.23 -12.65
C LYS A 362 -14.01 6.89 -13.25
N ARG A 363 -13.86 7.10 -14.57
CA ARG A 363 -12.60 6.99 -15.33
C ARG A 363 -11.75 8.24 -15.21
#